data_AF-A0A1E5T3K4-F1
#
_entry.id   AF-A0A1E5T3K4-F1
#
_cell.length_a   1.000
_cell.length_b   1.000
_cell.length_c   1.000
_cell.angle_alpha   90.00
_cell.angle_beta   90.00
_cell.angle_gamma   90.00
#
_symmetry.space_group_name_H-M   'P 1'
#
loop_
_entity.id
_entity.type
_entity.pdbx_description
1 polymer ?
#
loop_
_entity_poly.entity_id
_entity_poly.type
_entity_poly.pdbx_seq_one_letter_code
_entity_poly.pdbx_strand_id
1 'polypeptide(L)'
;MKIFDLDKLIDSLTGYLETKVELIIHDAKEELSGLIAKFLVFAMLTLFGLLAILFLSIASAVAINLYIDSSFLGFVIVGGIYLGLAGLIYGKREDLLEKVKDQATKAEKEEN
;
A
#
# COMPACT_ATOMS: atom_id res chain seq x y z
N MET A 1 -51.13 -17.64 -31.81
CA MET A 1 -49.80 -17.36 -32.42
C MET A 1 -49.08 -16.12 -31.88
N LYS A 2 -49.64 -15.30 -30.98
CA LYS A 2 -48.95 -14.08 -30.46
C LYS A 2 -48.12 -14.26 -29.17
N ILE A 3 -48.22 -15.42 -28.52
CA ILE A 3 -47.53 -15.73 -27.26
C ILE A 3 -46.07 -16.17 -27.48
N PHE A 4 -45.78 -16.78 -28.65
CA PHE A 4 -44.44 -17.30 -28.99
C PHE A 4 -43.36 -16.21 -29.15
N ASP A 5 -43.75 -14.98 -29.49
CA ASP A 5 -42.81 -13.87 -29.69
C ASP A 5 -42.45 -13.17 -28.37
N LEU A 6 -43.36 -13.18 -27.39
CA LEU A 6 -43.12 -12.62 -26.06
C LEU A 6 -42.13 -13.49 -25.27
N ASP A 7 -42.28 -14.81 -25.34
CA ASP A 7 -41.36 -15.74 -24.70
C ASP A 7 -39.94 -15.57 -25.26
N LYS A 8 -39.77 -15.44 -26.58
CA LYS A 8 -38.46 -15.15 -27.20
C LYS A 8 -37.85 -13.81 -26.80
N LEU A 9 -38.66 -12.78 -26.64
CA LEU A 9 -38.18 -11.46 -26.19
C LEU A 9 -37.72 -11.51 -24.74
N ILE A 10 -38.47 -12.21 -23.89
CA ILE A 10 -38.11 -12.44 -22.48
C ILE A 10 -36.84 -13.28 -22.39
N ASP A 11 -36.69 -14.32 -23.22
CA ASP A 11 -35.52 -15.20 -23.24
C ASP A 11 -34.25 -14.45 -23.68
N SER A 12 -34.35 -13.63 -24.72
CA SER A 12 -33.24 -12.81 -25.21
C SER A 12 -32.85 -11.69 -24.25
N LEU A 13 -33.82 -11.06 -23.55
CA LEU A 13 -33.54 -10.09 -22.49
C LEU A 13 -32.92 -10.76 -21.27
N THR A 14 -33.38 -11.96 -20.91
CA THR A 14 -32.82 -12.74 -19.79
C THR A 14 -31.38 -13.12 -20.09
N GLY A 15 -31.09 -13.64 -21.28
CA GLY A 15 -29.72 -13.95 -21.71
C GLY A 15 -28.82 -12.72 -21.77
N TYR A 16 -29.35 -11.55 -22.17
CA TYR A 16 -28.60 -10.30 -22.14
C TYR A 16 -28.28 -9.83 -20.72
N LEU A 17 -29.24 -9.92 -19.80
CA LEU A 17 -29.02 -9.60 -18.38
C LEU A 17 -28.04 -10.57 -17.73
N GLU A 18 -28.13 -11.85 -18.04
CA GLU A 18 -27.20 -12.88 -17.57
C GLU A 18 -25.77 -12.58 -18.04
N THR A 19 -25.60 -12.27 -19.33
CA THR A 19 -24.29 -11.86 -19.89
C THR A 19 -23.76 -10.59 -19.22
N LYS A 20 -24.62 -9.59 -18.96
CA LYS A 20 -24.23 -8.35 -18.26
C LYS A 20 -23.74 -8.62 -16.84
N VAL A 21 -24.45 -9.47 -16.10
CA VAL A 21 -24.07 -9.85 -14.74
C VAL A 21 -22.76 -10.63 -14.74
N GLU A 22 -22.59 -11.55 -15.69
CA GLU A 22 -21.37 -12.34 -15.82
C GLU A 22 -20.15 -11.46 -16.16
N LEU A 23 -20.32 -10.48 -17.05
CA LEU A 23 -19.29 -9.46 -17.35
C LEU A 23 -18.91 -8.66 -16.11
N ILE A 24 -19.87 -8.17 -15.32
CA ILE A 24 -19.59 -7.40 -14.10
C ILE A 24 -18.81 -8.25 -13.07
N ILE A 25 -19.19 -9.51 -12.89
CA ILE A 25 -18.47 -10.43 -11.98
C ILE A 25 -17.07 -10.73 -12.51
N HIS A 26 -16.91 -10.89 -13.82
CA HIS A 26 -15.62 -11.13 -14.46
C HIS A 26 -14.67 -9.95 -14.27
N ASP A 27 -15.12 -8.74 -14.61
CA ASP A 27 -14.33 -7.51 -14.48
C ASP A 27 -13.92 -7.27 -13.03
N ALA A 28 -14.85 -7.49 -12.08
CA ALA A 28 -14.54 -7.39 -10.65
C ALA A 28 -13.47 -8.41 -10.22
N LYS A 29 -13.50 -9.65 -10.72
CA LYS A 29 -12.47 -10.66 -10.41
C LYS A 29 -11.11 -10.26 -10.99
N GLU A 30 -11.07 -9.74 -12.20
CA GLU A 30 -9.85 -9.31 -12.86
C GLU A 30 -9.21 -8.13 -12.11
N GLU A 31 -10.02 -7.13 -11.76
CA GLU A 31 -9.59 -5.97 -10.99
C GLU A 31 -9.09 -6.35 -9.59
N LEU A 32 -9.84 -7.20 -8.88
CA LEU A 32 -9.42 -7.73 -7.57
C LEU A 32 -8.13 -8.54 -7.67
N SER A 33 -7.98 -9.38 -8.69
CA SER A 33 -6.78 -10.19 -8.89
C SER A 33 -5.54 -9.32 -9.13
N GLY A 34 -5.67 -8.31 -9.99
CA GLY A 34 -4.60 -7.33 -10.24
C GLY A 34 -4.20 -6.56 -8.98
N LEU A 35 -5.18 -6.14 -8.18
CA LEU A 35 -4.97 -5.39 -6.94
C LEU A 35 -4.29 -6.25 -5.87
N ILE A 36 -4.75 -7.50 -5.70
CA ILE A 36 -4.15 -8.48 -4.78
C ILE A 36 -2.71 -8.79 -5.20
N ALA A 37 -2.46 -9.05 -6.48
CA ALA A 37 -1.12 -9.35 -6.98
C ALA A 37 -0.15 -8.18 -6.71
N LYS A 38 -0.56 -6.95 -7.04
CA LYS A 38 0.24 -5.74 -6.79
C LYS A 38 0.48 -5.52 -5.30
N PHE A 39 -0.54 -5.69 -4.46
CA PHE A 39 -0.41 -5.59 -3.01
C PHE A 39 0.57 -6.62 -2.45
N LEU A 40 0.51 -7.86 -2.92
CA LEU A 40 1.37 -8.94 -2.44
C LEU A 40 2.84 -8.67 -2.79
N VAL A 41 3.13 -8.25 -4.02
CA VAL A 41 4.50 -7.85 -4.43
C VAL A 41 4.99 -6.66 -3.61
N PHE A 42 4.15 -5.63 -3.44
CA PHE A 42 4.52 -4.45 -2.66
C PHE A 42 4.75 -4.77 -1.18
N ALA A 43 3.91 -5.62 -0.59
CA ALA A 43 4.06 -6.10 0.78
C ALA A 43 5.36 -6.89 0.95
N MET A 44 5.69 -7.79 0.01
CA MET A 44 6.96 -8.52 0.03
C MET A 44 8.16 -7.57 -0.06
N LEU A 45 8.17 -6.65 -1.02
CA LEU A 45 9.26 -5.66 -1.16
C LEU A 45 9.42 -4.82 0.11
N THR A 46 8.31 -4.35 0.68
CA THR A 46 8.32 -3.55 1.91
C THR A 46 8.85 -4.36 3.09
N LEU A 47 8.42 -5.61 3.23
CA LEU A 47 8.87 -6.51 4.29
C LEU A 47 10.38 -6.77 4.20
N PHE A 48 10.88 -7.15 3.03
CA PHE A 48 12.30 -7.39 2.82
C PHE A 48 13.14 -6.11 2.97
N GLY A 49 12.64 -4.98 2.47
CA GLY A 49 13.27 -3.67 2.66
C GLY A 49 13.38 -3.29 4.14
N LEU A 50 12.31 -3.50 4.91
CA LEU A 50 12.30 -3.25 6.35
C LEU A 50 13.30 -4.15 7.08
N LEU A 51 13.34 -5.45 6.74
CA LEU A 51 14.31 -6.39 7.29
C LEU A 51 15.75 -5.98 6.97
N ALA A 52 16.02 -5.55 5.74
CA ALA A 52 17.34 -5.10 5.32
C ALA A 52 17.77 -3.86 6.14
N ILE A 53 16.89 -2.87 6.31
CA ILE A 53 17.16 -1.68 7.12
C ILE A 53 17.42 -2.06 8.59
N LEU A 54 16.63 -2.98 9.14
CA LEU A 54 16.80 -3.46 10.52
C LEU A 54 18.17 -4.12 10.70
N PHE A 55 18.56 -5.02 9.79
CA PHE A 55 19.88 -5.64 9.82
C PHE A 55 21.00 -4.62 9.64
N LEU A 56 20.84 -3.63 8.75
CA LEU A 56 21.81 -2.54 8.58
C LEU A 56 21.98 -1.72 9.86
N SER A 57 20.88 -1.45 10.55
CA SER A 57 20.88 -0.72 11.83
C SER A 57 21.65 -1.49 12.91
N ILE A 58 21.38 -2.80 13.04
CA ILE A 58 22.11 -3.68 13.96
C ILE A 58 23.59 -3.77 13.58
N ALA A 59 23.90 -3.97 12.29
CA ALA A 59 25.27 -4.04 11.80
C ALA A 59 26.04 -2.74 12.08
N SER A 60 25.40 -1.59 11.88
CA SER A 60 25.98 -0.27 12.17
C SER A 60 26.25 -0.11 13.67
N ALA A 61 25.29 -0.49 14.52
CA ALA A 61 25.47 -0.45 15.98
C ALA A 61 26.64 -1.34 16.43
N VAL A 62 26.77 -2.55 15.87
CA VAL A 62 27.86 -3.48 16.16
C VAL A 62 29.20 -2.94 15.65
N ALA A 63 29.25 -2.35 14.45
CA ALA A 63 30.47 -1.74 13.92
C ALA A 63 30.96 -0.59 14.82
N ILE A 64 30.04 0.24 15.32
CA ILE A 64 30.37 1.31 16.27
C ILE A 64 30.86 0.73 17.61
N ASN A 65 30.20 -0.32 18.12
CA ASN A 65 30.62 -1.01 19.35
C ASN A 65 32.06 -1.53 19.26
N LEU A 66 32.44 -2.13 18.11
CA LEU A 66 33.79 -2.64 17.88
C LEU A 66 34.84 -1.53 17.83
N TYR A 67 34.50 -0.35 17.29
CA TYR A 67 35.43 0.78 17.22
C TYR A 67 35.62 1.46 18.58
N ILE A 68 34.59 1.47 19.42
CA ILE A 68 34.58 2.12 20.74
C ILE A 68 35.00 1.14 21.86
N ASP A 69 35.24 -0.13 21.54
CA ASP A 69 35.55 -1.21 22.49
C ASP A 69 34.53 -1.30 23.63
N SER A 70 33.25 -1.12 23.27
CA SER A 70 32.13 -1.07 24.21
C SER A 70 30.97 -1.88 23.68
N SER A 71 30.38 -2.73 24.52
CA SER A 71 29.31 -3.66 24.10
C SER A 71 27.94 -3.01 23.89
N PHE A 72 27.74 -1.76 24.31
CA PHE A 72 26.40 -1.14 24.38
C PHE A 72 26.30 0.25 23.75
N LEU A 73 27.40 1.01 23.69
CA LEU A 73 27.37 2.42 23.27
C LEU A 73 26.90 2.63 21.82
N GLY A 74 27.20 1.71 20.92
CA GLY A 74 26.76 1.72 19.53
C GLY A 74 25.24 1.62 19.39
N PHE A 75 24.57 0.85 20.24
CA PHE A 75 23.10 0.80 20.26
C PHE A 75 22.50 2.10 20.81
N VAL A 76 23.13 2.70 21.82
CA VAL A 76 22.69 3.98 22.40
C VAL A 76 22.82 5.12 21.40
N ILE A 77 23.91 5.17 20.62
CA ILE A 77 24.13 6.18 19.59
C ILE A 77 23.12 6.03 18.46
N VAL A 78 22.95 4.82 17.93
CA VAL A 78 21.97 4.56 16.86
C VAL A 78 20.55 4.85 17.35
N GLY A 79 20.19 4.41 18.56
CA GLY A 79 18.90 4.73 19.20
C GLY A 79 18.70 6.24 19.42
N GLY A 80 19.75 6.96 19.82
CA GLY A 80 19.73 8.41 19.97
C GLY A 80 19.49 9.15 18.64
N ILE A 81 20.08 8.68 17.54
CA ILE A 81 19.84 9.22 16.20
C ILE A 81 18.38 9.00 15.79
N TYR A 82 17.83 7.80 15.99
CA TYR A 82 16.42 7.53 15.70
C TYR A 82 15.47 8.36 16.58
N LEU A 83 15.78 8.55 17.87
CA LEU A 83 15.02 9.43 18.75
C LEU A 83 15.13 10.90 18.35
N GLY A 84 16.30 11.36 17.91
CA GLY A 84 16.48 12.71 17.39
C GLY A 84 15.67 12.96 16.12
N LEU A 85 15.69 12.01 15.18
CA LEU A 85 14.84 12.04 13.99
C LEU A 85 13.35 12.04 14.34
N ALA A 86 12.93 11.17 15.26
CA ALA A 86 11.56 11.12 15.74
C ALA A 86 11.13 12.43 16.40
N GLY A 87 12.00 13.04 17.21
CA GLY A 87 11.77 14.35 17.82
C GLY A 87 11.66 15.48 16.80
N LEU A 88 12.50 15.46 15.75
CA LEU A 88 12.45 16.44 14.66
C LEU A 88 11.15 16.30 13.85
N ILE A 89 10.74 15.08 13.53
CA ILE A 89 9.46 14.77 12.88
C ILE A 89 8.30 15.23 13.76
N TYR A 90 8.36 14.96 15.07
CA TYR A 90 7.32 15.37 16.01
C TYR A 90 7.22 16.89 16.16
N GLY A 91 8.34 17.60 16.08
CA GLY A 91 8.38 19.07 16.09
C GLY A 91 7.85 19.70 14.79
N LYS A 92 8.06 19.04 13.64
CA LYS A 92 7.54 19.48 12.33
C LYS A 92 6.22 18.84 11.94
N ARG A 93 5.51 18.22 12.91
CA ARG A 93 4.29 17.45 12.64
C ARG A 93 3.21 18.27 11.93
N GLU A 94 3.08 19.57 12.23
CA GLU A 94 2.10 20.45 11.58
C GLU A 94 2.45 20.71 10.10
N ASP A 95 3.71 21.02 9.79
CA ASP A 95 4.19 21.18 8.40
C ASP A 95 4.09 19.88 7.59
N LEU A 96 4.32 18.72 8.22
CA LEU A 96 4.24 17.42 7.55
C LEU A 96 2.79 17.01 7.30
N LEU A 97 1.90 17.24 8.26
CA LEU A 97 0.46 16.99 8.12
C LEU A 97 -0.17 17.91 7.07
N GLU A 98 0.29 19.16 6.98
CA GLU A 98 -0.16 20.10 5.95
C GLU A 98 0.29 19.66 4.56
N LYS A 99 1.54 19.23 4.39
CA LYS A 99 2.02 18.68 3.10
C LYS A 99 1.32 17.41 2.65
N VAL A 100 1.00 16.50 3.58
CA VAL A 100 0.24 15.28 3.25
C VAL A 100 -1.20 15.61 2.87
N LYS A 101 -1.86 16.56 3.57
CA LYS A 101 -3.21 17.03 3.21
C LYS A 101 -3.23 17.76 1.87
N ASP A 102 -2.20 18.56 1.58
CA ASP A 102 -2.10 19.34 0.35
C ASP A 102 -1.83 18.44 -0.87
N GLN A 103 -1.13 17.31 -0.69
CA GLN A 103 -0.99 16.28 -1.73
C GLN A 103 -2.28 15.47 -1.94
N ALA A 104 -3.02 15.14 -0.88
CA ALA A 104 -4.32 14.48 -1.00
C ALA A 104 -5.36 15.36 -1.73
N THR A 105 -5.37 16.66 -1.44
CA THR A 105 -6.29 17.63 -2.08
C THR A 105 -5.93 17.91 -3.55
N LYS A 106 -4.65 17.77 -3.92
CA LYS A 106 -4.19 17.89 -5.33
C LYS A 106 -4.53 16.64 -6.15
N ALA A 107 -4.44 15.45 -5.55
CA ALA A 107 -4.84 14.20 -6.20
C ALA A 107 -6.36 14.18 -6.53
N GLU A 108 -7.23 14.69 -5.64
CA GLU A 108 -8.68 14.81 -5.92
C GLU A 108 -9.01 15.84 -7.03
N LYS A 109 -8.15 16.83 -7.27
CA LYS A 109 -8.36 17.85 -8.32
C LYS A 109 -7.82 17.45 -9.70
N GLU A 110 -6.98 16.44 -9.79
CA GLU A 110 -6.51 15.90 -11.08
C GLU A 110 -7.43 14.80 -11.63
N GLU A 111 -8.37 14.29 -10.83
CA GLU A 111 -9.33 13.25 -11.23
C GLU A 111 -10.71 13.81 -11.68
N ASN A 112 -10.93 15.13 -11.62
CA ASN A 112 -12.19 15.82 -11.95
C ASN A 112 -11.97 16.89 -13.04
#